data_AF-A0AAP0HXQ7-F1
#
_entry.id   AF-A0AAP0HXQ7-F1
#
_cell.length_a   1.000
_cell.length_b   1.000
_cell.length_c   1.000
_cell.angle_alpha   90.00
_cell.angle_beta   90.00
_cell.angle_gamma   90.00
#
_symmetry.space_group_name_H-M   'P 1'
#
loop_
_entity.id
_entity.type
_entity.pdbx_description
1 polymer ?
#
loop_
_entity_poly.entity_id
_entity_poly.type
_entity_poly.pdbx_seq_one_letter_code
_entity_poly.pdbx_strand_id
1 'polypeptide(L)'
;MHIEKNVFDNIFNTIISMPGKAKDNAKSREDLKEICHRPELHYDLVSKKYPKARYALDKQRKQVLCKWIKELRFLDGYASNIGRYVDSKKLKMFGMKSHGGHVFMQ
;
A
#
# COMPACT_ATOMS: atom_id res chain seq x y z
N MET A 1 -2.40 -8.75 17.10
CA MET A 1 -2.65 -7.34 16.74
C MET A 1 -1.45 -6.50 16.32
N HIS A 2 -0.34 -6.35 17.07
CA HIS A 2 0.76 -5.48 16.62
C HIS A 2 1.46 -6.01 15.35
N ILE A 3 1.69 -7.32 15.27
CA ILE A 3 2.28 -7.97 14.09
C ILE A 3 1.35 -7.82 12.87
N GLU A 4 0.07 -8.15 13.02
CA GLU A 4 -0.94 -7.99 11.96
C GLU A 4 -1.02 -6.56 11.46
N LYS A 5 -1.03 -5.58 12.37
CA LYS A 5 -1.01 -4.17 11.99
C LYS A 5 0.23 -3.83 11.16
N ASN A 6 1.40 -4.29 11.57
CA ASN A 6 2.64 -4.05 10.83
C ASN A 6 2.61 -4.71 9.45
N VAL A 7 2.07 -5.92 9.33
CA VAL A 7 1.87 -6.62 8.06
C VAL A 7 0.93 -5.82 7.16
N PHE A 8 -0.25 -5.44 7.66
CA PHE A 8 -1.20 -4.61 6.93
C PHE A 8 -0.55 -3.31 6.45
N ASP A 9 0.07 -2.55 7.36
CA ASP A 9 0.66 -1.25 7.05
C ASP A 9 1.76 -1.40 5.99
N ASN A 10 2.61 -2.43 6.08
CA ASN A 10 3.66 -2.68 5.09
C ASN A 10 3.10 -3.04 3.72
N ILE A 11 2.11 -3.94 3.64
CA ILE A 11 1.47 -4.34 2.38
C ILE A 11 0.76 -3.15 1.75
N PHE A 12 -0.10 -2.48 2.51
CA PHE A 12 -0.91 -1.37 2.02
C PHE A 12 -0.03 -0.21 1.53
N ASN A 13 0.96 0.21 2.33
CA ASN A 13 1.89 1.28 1.95
C ASN A 13 2.71 0.92 0.70
N THR A 14 3.01 -0.35 0.48
CA THR A 14 3.73 -0.82 -0.71
C THR A 14 2.85 -0.77 -1.96
N ILE A 15 1.61 -1.27 -1.88
CA ILE A 15 0.63 -1.25 -2.97
C ILE A 15 0.32 0.19 -3.42
N ILE A 16 0.15 1.12 -2.48
CA ILE A 16 -0.08 2.53 -2.83
C ILE A 16 1.22 3.33 -3.02
N SER A 17 2.39 2.69 -2.99
CA SER A 17 3.72 3.30 -3.15
C SER A 17 3.90 4.57 -2.29
N MET A 18 3.64 4.46 -0.99
CA MET A 18 3.81 5.58 -0.06
C MET A 18 5.29 5.94 0.10
N PRO A 19 5.69 7.19 -0.18
CA PRO A 19 7.05 7.65 0.07
C PRO A 19 7.46 7.44 1.54
N GLY A 20 8.63 6.84 1.76
CA GLY A 20 9.19 6.58 3.09
C GLY A 20 8.53 5.45 3.90
N LYS A 21 7.48 4.79 3.37
CA LYS A 21 6.80 3.68 4.05
C LYS A 21 6.67 2.41 3.21
N ALA A 22 6.71 2.53 1.89
CA ALA A 22 6.71 1.38 0.99
C ALA A 22 7.93 0.48 1.25
N LYS A 23 7.72 -0.84 1.27
CA LYS A 23 8.80 -1.82 1.36
C LYS A 23 9.46 -2.07 0.00
N ASP A 24 8.79 -1.71 -1.09
CA ASP A 24 9.40 -1.61 -2.42
C ASP A 24 10.23 -0.32 -2.54
N ASN A 25 11.52 -0.43 -2.25
CA ASN A 25 12.51 0.64 -2.33
C ASN A 25 13.75 0.21 -3.14
N ALA A 26 14.67 1.14 -3.37
CA ALA A 26 15.87 0.88 -4.19
C ALA A 26 16.71 -0.31 -3.67
N LYS A 27 16.90 -0.44 -2.35
CA LYS A 27 17.66 -1.56 -1.78
C LYS A 27 16.97 -2.89 -2.06
N SER A 28 15.67 -2.98 -1.81
CA SER A 28 14.90 -4.18 -2.14
C SER A 28 14.87 -4.50 -3.64
N ARG A 29 15.06 -3.50 -4.53
CA ARG A 29 15.15 -3.72 -5.98
C ARG A 29 16.51 -4.26 -6.40
N GLU A 30 17.59 -3.84 -5.75
CA GLU A 30 18.91 -4.45 -5.92
C GLU A 30 18.93 -5.87 -5.36
N ASP A 31 18.36 -6.10 -4.17
CA ASP A 31 18.23 -7.45 -3.62
C ASP A 31 17.43 -8.35 -4.58
N LEU A 32 16.32 -7.85 -5.14
CA LEU A 32 15.48 -8.57 -6.10
C LEU A 32 16.24 -8.94 -7.37
N LYS A 33 17.18 -8.13 -7.84
CA LYS A 33 18.04 -8.46 -8.99
C LYS A 33 18.97 -9.64 -8.70
N GLU A 34 19.49 -9.74 -7.49
CA GLU A 34 20.40 -10.81 -7.07
C GLU A 34 19.65 -12.11 -6.76
N ILE A 35 18.50 -12.03 -6.09
CA ILE A 35 17.79 -13.20 -5.55
C ILE A 35 16.61 -13.66 -6.42
N CYS A 36 16.15 -12.87 -7.39
CA CYS A 36 14.97 -13.15 -8.20
C CYS A 36 15.21 -12.83 -9.69
N HIS A 37 14.69 -13.68 -10.57
CA HIS A 37 14.77 -13.43 -12.02
C HIS A 37 13.59 -12.56 -12.50
N ARG A 38 13.67 -11.25 -12.27
CA ARG A 38 12.67 -10.25 -12.72
C ARG A 38 13.31 -9.03 -13.39
N PRO A 39 13.91 -9.22 -14.58
CA PRO A 39 14.61 -8.15 -15.29
C PRO A 39 13.73 -6.94 -15.61
N GLU A 40 12.41 -7.12 -15.73
CA GLU A 40 11.45 -6.05 -15.96
C GLU A 40 11.32 -5.05 -14.80
N LEU A 41 11.89 -5.37 -13.63
CA LEU A 41 11.87 -4.54 -12.43
C LEU A 41 13.22 -3.92 -12.09
N HIS A 42 14.27 -4.20 -12.88
CA HIS A 42 15.61 -3.66 -12.69
C HIS A 42 15.66 -2.16 -12.99
N TYR A 43 16.68 -1.48 -12.47
CA TYR A 43 16.89 -0.06 -12.72
C TYR A 43 17.00 0.23 -14.23
N ASP A 44 16.17 1.15 -14.73
CA ASP A 44 16.20 1.57 -16.12
C ASP A 44 17.17 2.75 -16.29
N LEU A 45 18.21 2.54 -17.12
CA LEU A 45 19.25 3.52 -17.42
C LEU A 45 18.73 4.70 -18.28
N VAL A 46 17.69 4.48 -19.09
CA VAL A 46 17.12 5.51 -19.95
C VAL A 46 16.24 6.45 -19.15
N SER A 47 15.26 5.91 -18.41
CA SER A 47 14.39 6.73 -17.56
C SER A 47 15.03 7.16 -16.24
N LYS A 48 16.20 6.60 -15.88
CA LYS A 48 16.93 6.81 -14.61
C LYS A 48 16.07 6.52 -13.38
N LYS A 49 15.22 5.50 -13.46
CA LYS A 49 14.25 5.13 -12.42
C LYS A 49 14.03 3.63 -12.38
N TYR A 50 13.56 3.11 -11.24
CA TYR A 50 13.03 1.75 -11.18
C TYR A 50 11.65 1.70 -11.85
N PRO A 51 11.40 0.73 -12.74
CA PRO A 51 10.10 0.46 -13.30
C PRO A 51 9.08 0.20 -12.20
N LYS A 52 7.87 0.70 -12.43
CA LYS A 52 6.78 0.52 -11.49
C LYS A 52 6.37 -0.96 -11.46
N ALA A 53 6.31 -1.54 -10.26
CA ALA A 53 5.85 -2.92 -10.11
C ALA A 53 4.37 -3.06 -10.47
N ARG A 54 3.97 -4.25 -10.93
CA ARG A 54 2.58 -4.54 -11.34
C ARG A 54 1.56 -4.35 -10.21
N TYR A 55 1.96 -4.60 -8.97
CA TYR A 55 1.13 -4.41 -7.78
C TYR A 55 1.00 -2.96 -7.34
N ALA A 56 1.89 -2.07 -7.80
CA ALA A 56 1.86 -0.67 -7.42
C ALA A 56 0.73 0.06 -8.16
N LEU A 57 -0.17 0.69 -7.42
CA LEU A 57 -1.31 1.42 -7.98
C LEU A 57 -0.85 2.73 -8.62
N ASP A 58 -1.46 3.10 -9.74
CA ASP A 58 -1.30 4.44 -10.33
C ASP A 58 -2.21 5.43 -9.60
N LYS A 59 -2.11 6.71 -9.97
CA LYS A 59 -2.89 7.77 -9.33
C LYS A 59 -4.40 7.54 -9.45
N GLN A 60 -4.88 7.07 -10.60
CA GLN A 60 -6.31 6.85 -10.85
C GLN A 60 -6.84 5.67 -10.02
N ARG A 61 -6.11 4.55 -10.00
CA ARG A 61 -6.44 3.39 -9.17
C ARG A 61 -6.38 3.70 -7.68
N LYS A 62 -5.43 4.53 -7.23
CA LYS A 62 -5.41 5.04 -5.84
C LYS A 62 -6.66 5.86 -5.52
N GLN A 63 -7.15 6.69 -6.44
CA GLN A 63 -8.39 7.45 -6.24
C GLN A 63 -9.60 6.54 -6.09
N VAL A 64 -9.71 5.52 -6.96
CA VAL A 64 -10.77 4.51 -6.88
C VAL A 64 -10.70 3.77 -5.55
N LEU A 65 -9.52 3.32 -5.14
CA LEU A 65 -9.30 2.65 -3.86
C LEU A 65 -9.71 3.55 -2.68
N CYS A 66 -9.22 4.80 -2.63
CA CYS A 66 -9.55 5.72 -1.55
C CYS A 66 -11.05 6.04 -1.49
N LYS A 67 -11.72 6.15 -2.65
CA LYS A 67 -13.18 6.34 -2.70
C LYS A 67 -13.90 5.12 -2.14
N TRP A 68 -13.53 3.93 -2.60
CA TRP A 68 -14.10 2.67 -2.13
C TRP A 68 -13.96 2.51 -0.61
N ILE A 69 -12.77 2.75 -0.05
CA ILE A 69 -12.54 2.68 1.41
C ILE A 69 -13.38 3.72 2.16
N LYS A 70 -13.59 4.92 1.58
CA LYS A 70 -14.45 5.94 2.20
C LYS A 70 -15.92 5.56 2.25
N GLU A 71 -16.37 4.82 1.26
CA GLU A 71 -17.76 4.37 1.12
C GLU A 71 -18.01 3.04 1.85
N LEU A 72 -16.95 2.34 2.26
CA LEU A 72 -17.02 1.06 2.96
C LEU A 72 -17.76 1.20 4.29
N ARG A 73 -18.81 0.40 4.46
CA ARG A 73 -19.61 0.31 5.68
C ARG A 73 -19.59 -1.10 6.22
N PHE A 74 -19.65 -1.20 7.54
CA PHE A 74 -19.73 -2.46 8.27
C PHE A 74 -21.02 -2.49 9.09
N LEU A 75 -21.46 -3.69 9.48
CA LEU A 75 -22.52 -3.85 10.46
C LEU A 75 -22.11 -3.20 11.79
N ASP A 76 -23.11 -2.73 12.54
CA ASP A 76 -22.85 -2.14 13.85
C ASP A 76 -22.18 -3.16 14.79
N GLY A 77 -21.24 -2.68 15.59
CA GLY A 77 -20.41 -3.52 16.47
C GLY A 77 -19.30 -4.33 15.79
N TYR A 78 -19.27 -4.46 14.46
CA TYR A 78 -18.23 -5.24 13.77
C TYR A 78 -16.90 -4.49 13.64
N ALA A 79 -16.92 -3.30 13.03
CA ALA A 79 -15.74 -2.48 12.83
C ALA A 79 -16.06 -0.99 12.90
N SER A 80 -15.11 -0.21 13.40
CA SER A 80 -15.19 1.26 13.31
C SER A 80 -15.17 1.72 11.85
N ASN A 81 -15.76 2.88 11.57
CA ASN A 81 -15.75 3.47 10.22
C ASN A 81 -14.31 3.70 9.71
N ILE A 82 -13.84 2.83 8.83
CA ILE A 82 -12.49 2.85 8.24
C ILE A 82 -12.29 4.07 7.34
N GLY A 83 -13.35 4.56 6.70
CA GLY A 83 -13.31 5.74 5.84
C GLY A 83 -12.79 7.01 6.52
N ARG A 84 -12.87 7.08 7.86
CA ARG A 84 -12.30 8.19 8.65
C ARG A 84 -10.77 8.29 8.56
N TYR A 85 -10.10 7.20 8.20
CA TYR A 85 -8.63 7.15 8.11
C TYR A 85 -8.10 7.51 6.71
N VAL A 86 -8.97 7.81 5.75
CA VAL A 86 -8.59 8.09 4.36
C VAL A 86 -8.46 9.60 4.12
N ASP A 87 -7.27 10.02 3.68
CA ASP A 87 -7.06 11.36 3.10
C ASP A 87 -7.21 11.28 1.57
N SER A 88 -8.39 11.64 1.07
CA SER A 88 -8.69 11.62 -0.38
C SER A 88 -7.88 12.64 -1.18
N LYS A 89 -7.35 13.70 -0.56
CA LYS A 89 -6.51 14.70 -1.25
C LYS A 89 -5.08 14.18 -1.43
N LYS A 90 -4.54 13.55 -0.38
CA LYS A 90 -3.18 12.99 -0.38
C LYS A 90 -3.12 11.53 -0.83
N LEU A 91 -4.27 10.90 -1.15
CA LEU A 91 -4.42 9.52 -1.60
C LEU A 91 -3.69 8.52 -0.68
N LYS A 92 -3.88 8.68 0.63
CA LYS A 92 -3.20 7.89 1.66
C LYS A 92 -4.13 7.58 2.82
N MET A 93 -3.74 6.59 3.62
CA MET A 93 -4.37 6.31 4.91
C MET A 93 -3.47 6.70 6.07
N PHE A 94 -4.08 7.07 7.20
CA PHE A 94 -3.36 7.43 8.43
C PHE A 94 -4.17 7.07 9.68
N GLY A 95 -3.48 6.76 10.77
CA GLY A 95 -4.11 6.63 12.09
C GLY A 95 -5.01 5.41 12.29
N MET A 96 -5.04 4.46 11.36
CA MET A 96 -5.85 3.25 11.52
C MET A 96 -5.30 2.36 12.63
N LYS A 97 -6.19 1.93 13.54
CA LYS A 97 -5.86 1.02 14.65
C LYS A 97 -5.71 -0.43 14.15
N SER A 98 -5.14 -1.28 15.00
CA SER A 98 -4.88 -2.69 14.70
C SER A 98 -6.15 -3.46 14.31
N HIS A 99 -7.29 -3.22 14.98
CA HIS A 99 -8.57 -3.85 14.63
C HIS A 99 -9.00 -3.54 13.19
N GLY A 100 -8.89 -2.27 12.76
CA GLY A 100 -9.24 -1.89 11.39
C GLY A 100 -8.33 -2.54 10.35
N GLY A 101 -7.05 -2.71 10.66
CA GLY A 101 -6.12 -3.45 9.80
C GLY A 101 -6.42 -4.95 9.74
N HIS A 102 -6.78 -5.55 10.88
CA HIS A 102 -7.18 -6.96 10.95
C HIS A 102 -8.44 -7.23 10.11
N VAL A 103 -9.49 -6.42 10.29
CA VAL A 103 -10.73 -6.50 9.51
C VAL A 103 -10.49 -6.37 8.00
N PHE A 104 -9.50 -5.58 7.59
CA PHE A 104 -9.20 -5.39 6.16
C PHE A 104 -8.45 -6.58 5.52
N MET A 105 -7.77 -7.39 6.33
CA MET A 105 -7.01 -8.56 5.87
C MET A 105 -7.80 -9.87 5.92
N GLN A 106 -9.00 -9.85 6.52
CA GLN A 106 -9.88 -11.00 6.66
C GLN A 106 -10.96 -11.00 5.57
#